data_AF-A0A529SR09-F1
#
_entry.id   AF-A0A529SR09-F1
#
_cell.length_a   1.000
_cell.length_b   1.000
_cell.length_c   1.000
_cell.angle_alpha   90.00
_cell.angle_beta   90.00
_cell.angle_gamma   90.00
#
_symmetry.space_group_name_H-M   'P 1'
#
loop_
_entity.id
_entity.type
_entity.pdbx_description
1 polymer ?
#
loop_
_entity_poly.entity_id
_entity_poly.type
_entity_poly.pdbx_seq_one_letter_code
_entity_poly.pdbx_strand_id
1 'polypeptide(L)'
;PEQAEFIATMPLSVIGATLRPGRSVAHAIKLMVQASAPRAAKDISGPTLDDLHGLGEAGEWGRELATDLADWRAGTIGWADVDRGILLSGPPGTGKTTFAGALARTCNVHLVLGSLGRWQAKGHLGDLLKAMRAAFDDARKNAPSIIFIDEIDAVGDREKFTDHNAQY
;
A
#
# COMPACT_ATOMS: atom_id res chain seq x y z
N PRO A 1 -10.33 -21.19 -28.07
CA PRO A 1 -10.63 -21.90 -26.80
C PRO A 1 -9.96 -21.23 -25.60
N GLU A 2 -8.62 -21.13 -25.62
CA GLU A 2 -7.79 -20.60 -24.53
C GLU A 2 -8.13 -19.15 -24.12
N GLN A 3 -8.39 -18.27 -25.10
CA GLN A 3 -8.77 -16.87 -24.82
C GLN A 3 -10.15 -16.72 -24.16
N ALA A 4 -11.09 -17.63 -24.47
CA ALA A 4 -12.45 -17.57 -23.90
C ALA A 4 -12.46 -18.06 -22.45
N GLU A 5 -11.68 -19.10 -22.14
CA GLU A 5 -11.44 -19.56 -20.77
C GLU A 5 -10.75 -18.49 -19.94
N PHE A 6 -9.72 -17.83 -20.47
CA PHE A 6 -9.04 -16.73 -19.77
C PHE A 6 -10.01 -15.59 -19.42
N ILE A 7 -10.82 -15.13 -20.38
CA ILE A 7 -11.82 -14.06 -20.13
C ILE A 7 -12.81 -14.49 -19.05
N ALA A 8 -13.23 -15.77 -19.02
CA ALA A 8 -14.17 -16.28 -18.02
C ALA A 8 -13.62 -16.26 -16.58
N THR A 9 -12.29 -16.27 -16.41
CA THR A 9 -11.64 -16.14 -15.09
C THR A 9 -11.50 -14.70 -14.60
N MET A 10 -11.76 -13.69 -15.45
CA MET A 10 -11.54 -12.29 -15.11
C MET A 10 -12.73 -11.67 -14.36
N PRO A 11 -12.48 -10.75 -13.40
CA PRO A 11 -13.56 -9.99 -12.78
C PRO A 11 -14.37 -9.19 -13.80
N LEU A 12 -15.70 -9.16 -13.64
CA LEU A 12 -16.61 -8.42 -14.54
C LEU A 12 -16.27 -6.92 -14.66
N SER A 13 -15.71 -6.32 -13.61
CA SER A 13 -15.23 -4.94 -13.63
C SER A 13 -14.08 -4.73 -14.63
N VAL A 14 -13.16 -5.68 -14.74
CA VAL A 14 -12.03 -5.65 -15.68
C VAL A 14 -12.53 -5.91 -17.10
N ILE A 15 -13.45 -6.86 -17.28
CA ILE A 15 -14.05 -7.16 -18.58
C ILE A 15 -14.80 -5.94 -19.13
N GLY A 16 -15.67 -5.33 -18.31
CA GLY A 16 -16.46 -4.17 -18.70
C GLY A 16 -15.61 -2.92 -18.97
N ALA A 17 -14.48 -2.74 -18.29
CA ALA A 17 -13.59 -1.60 -18.51
C ALA A 17 -12.78 -1.72 -19.83
N THR A 18 -12.51 -2.95 -20.28
CA THR A 18 -11.60 -3.23 -21.40
C THR A 18 -12.33 -3.40 -22.74
N LEU A 19 -13.55 -3.95 -22.73
CA LEU A 19 -14.41 -4.07 -23.90
C LEU A 19 -15.04 -2.72 -24.26
N ARG A 20 -14.75 -2.20 -25.45
CA ARG A 20 -15.32 -0.96 -25.97
C ARG A 20 -15.73 -1.13 -27.44
N PRO A 21 -16.83 -0.48 -27.89
CA PRO A 21 -17.18 -0.44 -29.30
C PRO A 21 -15.99 0.04 -30.15
N GLY A 22 -15.63 -0.71 -31.20
CA GLY A 22 -14.52 -0.39 -32.09
C GLY A 22 -13.13 -0.85 -31.62
N ARG A 23 -12.98 -1.47 -30.44
CA ARG A 23 -11.72 -2.08 -29.98
C ARG A 23 -11.69 -3.57 -30.34
N SER A 24 -10.55 -4.04 -30.87
CA SER A 24 -10.40 -5.47 -31.19
C SER A 24 -10.34 -6.33 -29.93
N VAL A 25 -10.83 -7.57 -30.04
CA VAL A 25 -10.82 -8.54 -28.93
C VAL A 25 -9.40 -8.83 -28.46
N ALA A 26 -8.43 -8.97 -29.38
CA ALA A 26 -7.03 -9.15 -29.03
C ALA A 26 -6.46 -7.98 -28.19
N HIS A 27 -6.85 -6.74 -28.50
CA HIS A 27 -6.45 -5.57 -27.72
C HIS A 27 -7.15 -5.56 -26.35
N ALA A 28 -8.44 -5.93 -26.28
CA ALA A 28 -9.15 -6.05 -25.01
C ALA A 28 -8.50 -7.11 -24.11
N ILE A 29 -8.17 -8.29 -24.65
CA ILE A 29 -7.44 -9.35 -23.93
C ILE A 29 -6.08 -8.83 -23.45
N LYS A 30 -5.31 -8.13 -24.30
CA LYS A 30 -4.04 -7.52 -23.88
C LYS A 30 -4.21 -6.58 -22.69
N LEU A 31 -5.28 -5.77 -22.67
CA LEU A 31 -5.58 -4.88 -21.55
C LEU A 31 -6.07 -5.62 -20.32
N MET A 32 -6.83 -6.71 -20.47
CA MET A 32 -7.22 -7.58 -19.36
C MET A 32 -6.00 -8.24 -18.73
N VAL A 33 -5.07 -8.75 -19.54
CA VAL A 33 -3.79 -9.29 -19.07
C VAL A 33 -3.00 -8.22 -18.31
N GLN A 34 -2.91 -7.00 -18.85
CA GLN A 34 -2.23 -5.88 -18.19
C GLN A 34 -2.92 -5.40 -16.91
N ALA A 35 -4.25 -5.51 -16.82
CA ALA A 35 -5.03 -5.17 -15.64
C ALA A 35 -5.00 -6.28 -14.57
N SER A 36 -4.80 -7.54 -14.99
CA SER A 36 -4.62 -8.70 -14.11
C SER A 36 -3.18 -8.86 -13.63
N ALA A 37 -2.22 -8.33 -14.39
CA ALA A 37 -0.84 -8.26 -13.96
C ALA A 37 -0.75 -7.33 -12.74
N PRO A 38 0.02 -7.68 -11.70
CA PRO A 38 0.35 -6.73 -10.65
C PRO A 38 0.85 -5.47 -11.34
N ARG A 39 0.14 -4.36 -11.12
CA ARG A 39 0.46 -3.09 -11.75
C ARG A 39 1.90 -2.80 -11.37
N ALA A 40 2.82 -2.92 -12.33
CA ALA A 40 4.23 -2.69 -12.10
C ALA A 40 4.36 -1.36 -11.38
N ALA A 41 4.89 -1.39 -10.16
CA ALA A 41 5.10 -0.20 -9.37
C ALA A 41 5.86 0.80 -10.26
N LYS A 42 5.29 1.99 -10.45
CA LYS A 42 5.91 3.06 -11.25
C LYS A 42 7.38 3.15 -10.90
N ASP A 43 8.27 3.00 -11.89
CA ASP A 43 9.74 3.10 -11.82
C ASP A 43 10.23 3.55 -10.43
N ILE A 44 10.47 2.59 -9.55
CA ILE A 44 10.80 2.90 -8.16
C ILE A 44 12.31 3.15 -8.04
N SER A 45 12.80 4.22 -8.66
CA SER A 45 14.17 4.68 -8.44
C SER A 45 14.39 4.98 -6.95
N GLY A 46 15.47 4.48 -6.38
CA GLY A 46 15.88 4.69 -4.99
C GLY A 46 16.37 3.42 -4.29
N PRO A 47 16.89 3.54 -3.05
CA PRO A 47 17.53 2.45 -2.33
C PRO A 47 16.51 1.40 -1.87
N THR A 48 16.92 0.13 -1.93
CA THR A 48 16.26 -1.02 -1.30
C THR A 48 16.76 -1.20 0.14
N LEU A 49 16.23 -2.17 0.88
CA LEU A 49 16.70 -2.46 2.24
C LEU A 49 18.17 -2.93 2.26
N ASP A 50 18.65 -3.55 1.19
CA ASP A 50 20.03 -4.02 1.10
C ASP A 50 21.03 -2.88 0.87
N ASP A 51 20.55 -1.75 0.35
CA ASP A 51 21.33 -0.52 0.20
C ASP A 51 21.40 0.31 1.50
N LEU A 52 20.64 -0.08 2.53
CA LEU A 52 20.57 0.61 3.81
C LEU A 52 21.31 -0.17 4.90
N HIS A 53 22.05 0.56 5.74
CA HIS A 53 22.79 0.00 6.87
C HIS A 53 22.20 0.49 8.20
N GLY A 54 22.43 -0.29 9.28
CA GLY A 54 22.01 0.11 10.63
C GLY A 54 20.51 0.02 10.89
N LEU A 55 19.78 -0.79 10.12
CA LEU A 55 18.32 -0.94 10.25
C LEU A 55 17.89 -1.82 11.44
N GLY A 56 18.81 -2.60 12.03
CA GLY A 56 18.52 -3.50 13.14
C GLY A 56 17.36 -4.47 12.87
N GLU A 57 16.56 -4.73 13.90
CA GLU A 57 15.38 -5.62 13.85
C GLU A 57 14.36 -5.23 12.78
N ALA A 58 14.19 -3.92 12.50
CA ALA A 58 13.28 -3.47 11.43
C ALA A 58 13.76 -3.92 10.04
N GLY A 59 15.08 -3.95 9.82
CA GLY A 59 15.65 -4.45 8.57
C GLY A 59 15.52 -5.96 8.40
N GLU A 60 15.65 -6.72 9.50
CA GLU A 60 15.43 -8.16 9.51
C GLU A 60 13.98 -8.49 9.19
N TRP A 61 13.05 -7.89 9.93
CA TRP A 61 11.61 -8.02 9.69
C TRP A 61 11.23 -7.64 8.25
N GLY A 62 11.82 -6.56 7.71
CA GLY A 62 11.55 -6.13 6.35
C GLY A 62 11.95 -7.15 5.27
N ARG A 63 13.00 -7.93 5.50
CA ARG A 63 13.43 -9.01 4.59
C ARG A 63 12.55 -10.26 4.74
N GLU A 64 12.13 -10.57 5.96
CA GLU A 64 11.15 -11.62 6.21
C GLU A 64 9.84 -11.31 5.49
N LEU A 65 9.31 -10.08 5.62
CA LEU A 65 8.11 -9.65 4.90
C LEU A 65 8.27 -9.76 3.37
N ALA A 66 9.45 -9.41 2.83
CA ALA A 66 9.71 -9.55 1.40
C ALA A 66 9.67 -11.03 0.95
N THR A 67 10.16 -11.94 1.80
CA THR A 67 10.11 -13.38 1.58
C THR A 67 8.66 -13.89 1.66
N ASP A 68 7.93 -13.53 2.71
CA ASP A 68 6.52 -13.91 2.89
C ASP A 68 5.66 -13.45 1.70
N LEU A 69 5.86 -12.23 1.22
CA LEU A 69 5.13 -11.72 0.06
C LEU A 69 5.49 -12.48 -1.24
N ALA A 70 6.74 -12.94 -1.38
CA ALA A 70 7.14 -13.76 -2.50
C ALA A 70 6.51 -15.16 -2.42
N ASP A 71 6.54 -15.78 -1.25
CA ASP A 71 5.98 -17.11 -1.00
C ASP A 71 4.45 -17.11 -1.14
N TRP A 72 3.78 -16.05 -0.68
CA TRP A 72 2.34 -15.85 -0.89
C TRP A 72 2.01 -15.69 -2.38
N ARG A 73 2.80 -14.90 -3.12
CA ARG A 73 2.64 -14.76 -4.59
C ARG A 73 2.88 -16.08 -5.33
N ALA A 74 3.76 -16.93 -4.81
CA ALA A 74 4.04 -18.27 -5.34
C ALA A 74 2.97 -19.30 -4.94
N GLY A 75 2.07 -18.97 -4.00
CA GLY A 75 1.04 -19.86 -3.49
C GLY A 75 1.56 -20.89 -2.47
N THR A 76 2.75 -20.68 -1.91
CA THR A 76 3.37 -21.56 -0.92
C THR A 76 2.78 -21.34 0.48
N ILE A 77 2.41 -20.10 0.81
CA ILE A 77 1.78 -19.73 2.09
C ILE A 77 0.46 -18.97 1.87
N GLY A 78 -0.39 -18.98 2.89
CA GLY A 78 -1.62 -18.18 2.89
C GLY A 78 -1.37 -16.74 3.30
N TRP A 79 -2.30 -15.84 2.99
CA TRP A 79 -2.21 -14.44 3.46
C TRP A 79 -2.21 -14.32 5.00
N ALA A 80 -2.74 -15.31 5.71
CA ALA A 80 -2.73 -15.35 7.17
C ALA A 80 -1.32 -15.51 7.76
N ASP A 81 -0.38 -16.02 6.97
CA ASP A 81 1.01 -16.28 7.37
C ASP A 81 1.91 -15.06 7.11
N VAL A 82 1.45 -14.07 6.34
CA VAL A 82 2.18 -12.83 6.05
C VAL A 82 1.99 -11.85 7.21
N ASP A 83 3.09 -11.36 7.78
CA ASP A 83 3.01 -10.36 8.84
C ASP A 83 2.36 -9.04 8.36
N ARG A 84 1.58 -8.39 9.23
CA ARG A 84 0.71 -7.27 8.90
C ARG A 84 1.34 -5.90 9.15
N GLY A 85 2.41 -5.82 9.94
CA GLY A 85 3.12 -4.56 10.12
C GLY A 85 3.91 -4.41 11.41
N ILE A 86 4.68 -3.34 11.48
CA ILE A 86 5.52 -2.96 12.62
C ILE A 86 5.29 -1.50 13.01
N LEU A 87 5.72 -1.17 14.23
CA LEU A 87 5.86 0.20 14.70
C LEU A 87 7.34 0.58 14.76
N LEU A 88 7.73 1.62 14.01
CA LEU A 88 9.08 2.16 14.03
C LEU A 88 9.20 3.26 15.08
N SER A 89 9.95 3.00 16.15
CA SER A 89 10.24 3.97 17.21
C SER A 89 11.68 4.45 17.16
N GLY A 90 11.90 5.75 17.34
CA GLY A 90 13.22 6.34 17.42
C GLY A 90 13.20 7.86 17.18
N PRO A 91 14.28 8.58 17.55
CA PRO A 91 14.40 10.03 17.34
C PRO A 91 14.07 10.48 15.91
N PRO A 92 13.66 11.75 15.70
CA PRO A 92 13.53 12.31 14.35
C PRO A 92 14.86 12.22 13.58
N GLY A 93 14.79 12.00 12.27
CA GLY A 93 15.97 11.88 11.41
C GLY A 93 16.65 10.50 11.37
N THR A 94 16.12 9.49 12.06
CA THR A 94 16.62 8.09 12.04
C THR A 94 16.27 7.29 10.79
N GLY A 95 15.69 7.91 9.77
CA GLY A 95 15.42 7.26 8.49
C GLY A 95 14.14 6.41 8.44
N LYS A 96 13.18 6.55 9.37
CA LYS A 96 11.90 5.82 9.35
C LYS A 96 11.16 5.92 8.00
N THR A 97 11.03 7.14 7.45
CA THR A 97 10.41 7.37 6.15
C THR A 97 11.23 6.76 5.00
N THR A 98 12.57 6.81 5.10
CA THR A 98 13.48 6.19 4.13
C THR A 98 13.31 4.67 4.14
N PHE A 99 13.24 4.06 5.33
CA PHE A 99 12.98 2.64 5.51
C PHE A 99 11.67 2.21 4.85
N ALA A 100 10.57 2.96 5.04
CA ALA A 100 9.29 2.63 4.40
C ALA A 100 9.39 2.61 2.87
N GLY A 101 10.12 3.57 2.29
CA GLY A 101 10.43 3.61 0.87
C GLY A 101 11.25 2.40 0.40
N ALA A 102 12.30 2.06 1.14
CA ALA A 102 13.18 0.95 0.83
C ALA A 102 12.49 -0.41 0.97
N LEU A 103 11.66 -0.57 2.00
CA LEU A 103 10.83 -1.76 2.21
C LEU A 103 9.87 -1.99 1.03
N ALA A 104 9.13 -0.97 0.62
CA ALA A 104 8.20 -1.10 -0.50
C ALA A 104 8.90 -1.45 -1.82
N ARG A 105 10.10 -0.93 -2.05
CA ARG A 105 10.96 -1.31 -3.20
C ARG A 105 11.40 -2.77 -3.10
N THR A 106 11.89 -3.18 -1.94
CA THR A 106 12.35 -4.56 -1.68
C THR A 106 11.22 -5.56 -1.89
N CYS A 107 10.01 -5.26 -1.39
CA CYS A 107 8.82 -6.09 -1.57
C CYS A 107 8.19 -5.97 -2.97
N ASN A 108 8.61 -5.00 -3.78
CA ASN A 108 8.00 -4.62 -5.05
C ASN A 108 6.47 -4.44 -4.93
N VAL A 109 6.05 -3.51 -4.06
CA VAL A 109 4.65 -3.21 -3.75
C VAL A 109 4.39 -1.70 -3.78
N HIS A 110 3.12 -1.33 -3.93
CA HIS A 110 2.70 0.07 -3.85
C HIS A 110 2.91 0.63 -2.44
N LEU A 111 3.48 1.83 -2.34
CA LEU A 111 3.63 2.54 -1.07
C LEU A 111 2.63 3.70 -0.98
N VAL A 112 1.77 3.65 0.03
CA VAL A 112 0.92 4.77 0.42
C VAL A 112 1.59 5.50 1.58
N LEU A 113 1.87 6.79 1.38
CA LEU A 113 2.38 7.66 2.45
C LEU A 113 1.22 8.41 3.10
N GLY A 114 0.99 8.13 4.38
CA GLY A 114 0.11 8.86 5.28
C GLY A 114 0.92 9.63 6.34
N SER A 115 0.41 10.76 6.77
CA SER A 115 0.90 11.49 7.96
C SER A 115 -0.31 12.16 8.59
N LEU A 116 -0.41 12.07 9.91
CA LEU A 116 -1.50 12.71 10.64
C LEU A 116 -1.42 14.23 10.56
N GLY A 117 -0.22 14.80 10.68
CA GLY A 117 -0.02 16.24 10.46
C GLY A 117 -0.50 16.67 9.07
N ARG A 118 -0.21 15.89 8.02
CA ARG A 118 -0.68 16.17 6.65
C ARG A 118 -2.19 16.02 6.48
N TRP A 119 -2.80 15.03 7.13
CA TRP A 119 -4.25 14.84 7.06
C TRP A 119 -4.99 15.93 7.86
N GLN A 120 -4.43 16.39 8.96
CA GLN A 120 -5.00 17.44 9.83
C GLN A 120 -4.88 18.84 9.20
N ALA A 121 -3.85 19.10 8.40
CA ALA A 121 -3.64 20.38 7.72
C ALA A 121 -4.80 20.80 6.78
N LYS A 122 -5.76 19.92 6.48
CA LYS A 122 -6.90 20.18 5.60
C LYS A 122 -8.16 20.70 6.29
N GLY A 123 -8.20 20.83 7.62
CA GLY A 123 -9.34 21.41 8.32
C GLY A 123 -9.72 20.69 9.61
N HIS A 124 -11.02 20.50 9.81
CA HIS A 124 -11.65 19.95 11.01
C HIS A 124 -11.55 18.41 11.02
N LEU A 125 -11.93 17.74 12.11
CA LEU A 125 -11.86 16.27 12.25
C LEU A 125 -12.45 15.49 11.06
N GLY A 126 -13.50 16.02 10.41
CA GLY A 126 -14.09 15.38 9.23
C GLY A 126 -13.14 15.28 8.03
N ASP A 127 -12.32 16.31 7.79
CA ASP A 127 -11.37 16.35 6.68
C ASP A 127 -10.21 15.38 6.90
N LEU A 128 -9.75 15.26 8.15
CA LEU A 128 -8.79 14.25 8.60
C LEU A 128 -9.30 12.84 8.28
N LEU A 129 -10.51 12.49 8.76
CA LEU A 129 -11.09 11.17 8.56
C LEU A 129 -11.31 10.85 7.08
N LYS A 130 -11.70 11.84 6.27
CA LYS A 130 -11.86 11.68 4.83
C LYS A 130 -10.52 11.41 4.14
N ALA A 131 -9.46 12.15 4.52
CA ALA A 131 -8.12 11.95 3.96
C ALA A 131 -7.53 10.58 4.36
N MET A 132 -7.71 10.18 5.63
CA MET A 132 -7.32 8.86 6.10
C MET A 132 -8.04 7.75 5.31
N ARG A 133 -9.37 7.81 5.19
CA ARG A 133 -10.14 6.84 4.39
C ARG A 133 -9.64 6.75 2.95
N ALA A 134 -9.36 7.88 2.32
CA ALA A 134 -8.83 7.90 0.97
C ALA A 134 -7.45 7.21 0.84
N ALA A 135 -6.57 7.36 1.84
CA ALA A 135 -5.28 6.66 1.86
C ALA A 135 -5.46 5.14 1.99
N PHE A 136 -6.34 4.68 2.89
CA PHE A 136 -6.65 3.25 3.02
C PHE A 136 -7.37 2.68 1.78
N ASP A 137 -8.21 3.48 1.12
CA ASP A 137 -8.85 3.09 -0.13
C ASP A 137 -7.83 2.96 -1.27
N ASP A 138 -6.82 3.84 -1.33
CA ASP A 138 -5.71 3.72 -2.28
C ASP A 138 -4.86 2.46 -2.00
N ALA A 139 -4.56 2.19 -0.73
CA ALA A 139 -3.85 0.97 -0.35
C ALA A 139 -4.61 -0.29 -0.78
N ARG A 140 -5.93 -0.34 -0.53
CA ARG A 140 -6.80 -1.47 -0.92
C ARG A 140 -6.88 -1.65 -2.44
N LYS A 141 -6.94 -0.57 -3.22
CA LYS A 141 -7.01 -0.63 -4.69
C LYS A 141 -5.72 -1.10 -5.34
N ASN A 142 -4.58 -0.89 -4.69
CA ASN A 142 -3.26 -1.29 -5.19
C ASN A 142 -2.67 -2.45 -4.39
N ALA A 143 -3.51 -3.27 -3.74
CA ALA A 143 -3.05 -4.44 -3.00
C ALA A 143 -2.34 -5.45 -3.93
N PRO A 144 -1.25 -6.11 -3.47
CA PRO A 144 -0.58 -5.93 -2.19
C PRO A 144 0.15 -4.58 -2.09
N SER A 145 0.03 -3.90 -0.95
CA SER A 145 0.57 -2.56 -0.71
C SER A 145 1.04 -2.38 0.73
N ILE A 146 1.92 -1.40 0.95
CA ILE A 146 2.34 -0.94 2.27
C ILE A 146 1.77 0.45 2.50
N ILE A 147 1.20 0.67 3.69
CA ILE A 147 0.82 2.00 4.16
C ILE A 147 1.78 2.42 5.26
N PHE A 148 2.50 3.51 5.06
CA PHE A 148 3.33 4.14 6.08
C PHE A 148 2.56 5.30 6.68
N ILE A 149 2.42 5.33 8.00
CA ILE A 149 1.74 6.41 8.73
C ILE A 149 2.78 7.08 9.63
N ASP A 150 3.17 8.29 9.25
CA ASP A 150 4.07 9.11 10.06
C ASP A 150 3.31 9.87 11.16
N GLU A 151 4.03 10.24 12.22
CA GLU A 151 3.52 11.03 13.36
C GLU A 151 2.29 10.38 14.02
N ILE A 152 2.29 9.04 14.17
CA ILE A 152 1.16 8.30 14.77
C ILE A 152 0.85 8.71 16.20
N ASP A 153 1.84 9.23 16.91
CA ASP A 153 1.73 9.84 18.23
C ASP A 153 0.82 11.09 18.24
N ALA A 154 0.58 11.72 17.09
CA ALA A 154 -0.31 12.87 16.98
C ALA A 154 -1.81 12.53 17.09
N VAL A 155 -2.21 11.25 17.05
CA VAL A 155 -3.63 10.84 17.21
C VAL A 155 -4.21 11.22 18.58
N GLY A 156 -3.36 11.58 19.55
CA GLY A 156 -3.78 12.13 20.82
C GLY A 156 -4.24 11.06 21.81
N ASP A 157 -4.08 11.39 23.08
CA ASP A 157 -4.48 10.56 24.21
C ASP A 157 -5.99 10.66 24.41
N ARG A 158 -6.67 9.50 24.49
CA ARG A 158 -8.12 9.44 24.69
C ARG A 158 -8.53 10.04 26.03
N GLU A 159 -7.61 10.11 27.00
CA GLU A 159 -7.82 10.75 28.30
C GLU A 159 -7.62 12.28 28.27
N LYS A 160 -6.96 12.81 27.24
CA LYS A 160 -6.78 14.27 27.03
C LYS A 160 -7.71 14.86 25.97
N PHE A 161 -8.60 14.05 25.39
CA PHE A 161 -9.80 14.54 24.69
C PHE A 161 -10.78 15.12 25.72
N THR A 162 -10.36 16.16 26.45
CA THR A 162 -11.28 17.00 27.21
C THR A 162 -12.09 17.80 26.21
N ASP A 163 -13.41 17.66 26.28
CA ASP A 163 -14.41 18.45 25.57
C ASP A 163 -14.05 19.95 25.56
N HIS A 164 -13.47 20.40 24.45
CA HIS A 164 -13.42 21.81 24.10
C HIS A 164 -14.13 22.01 22.77
N ASN A 165 -15.41 21.63 22.69
CA ASN A 165 -16.33 22.05 21.64
C ASN A 165 -17.78 22.12 22.13
N ALA A 166 -17.99 22.64 23.34
CA ALA A 166 -19.22 23.36 23.62
C ALA A 166 -18.99 24.83 23.20
N GLN A 167 -19.55 25.21 22.05
CA GLN A 167 -19.45 26.53 21.39
C GLN A 167 -18.12 26.81 20.66
N TYR A 168 -18.11 26.73 19.33
CA TYR A 168 -18.39 27.84 18.39
C TYR A 168 -18.57 27.30 16.97
#